data_AF-A0A3N5JNX1-F1
#
_entry.id   AF-A0A3N5JNX1-F1
#
_cell.length_a   1.000
_cell.length_b   1.000
_cell.length_c   1.000
_cell.angle_alpha   90.00
_cell.angle_beta   90.00
_cell.angle_gamma   90.00
#
_symmetry.space_group_name_H-M   'P 1'
#
loop_
_entity.id
_entity.type
_entity.pdbx_description
1 polymer ?
#
loop_
_entity_poly.entity_id
_entity_poly.type
_entity_poly.pdbx_seq_one_letter_code
_entity_poly.pdbx_strand_id
1 'polypeptide(L)'
;MVVVSGWNLLVVALPPVNADGGWPAGLVAGEQVVGVNGDQPAAIAGSPRFKKTTAVDYPVTVLGHAPVPARAATRVTVLCDALFEEVVSLACEGPAEEARMEELGIAAGPLVARFEAAPGRWISIYEIAGP
;
A
#
# COMPACT_ATOMS: atom_id res chain seq x y z
N MET A 1 -46.68 -5.64 1.09
CA MET A 1 -46.13 -6.27 -0.13
C MET A 1 -44.80 -5.60 -0.39
N VAL A 2 -43.69 -6.27 -0.08
CA VAL A 2 -42.35 -5.74 -0.38
C VAL A 2 -41.99 -6.24 -1.78
N VAL A 3 -41.91 -5.31 -2.74
CA VAL A 3 -41.38 -5.62 -4.06
C VAL A 3 -39.87 -5.65 -3.94
N VAL A 4 -39.30 -6.85 -3.86
CA VAL A 4 -37.86 -7.03 -4.07
C VAL A 4 -37.63 -6.94 -5.57
N SER A 5 -37.06 -5.82 -6.02
CA SER A 5 -36.63 -5.65 -7.40
C SER A 5 -35.57 -6.71 -7.73
N GLY A 6 -35.83 -7.52 -8.76
CA GLY A 6 -34.99 -8.65 -9.20
C GLY A 6 -33.55 -8.32 -9.64
N TRP A 7 -33.11 -7.08 -9.46
CA TRP A 7 -31.74 -6.62 -9.74
C TRP A 7 -30.71 -7.25 -8.80
N ASN A 8 -31.09 -7.50 -7.54
CA ASN A 8 -30.18 -8.10 -6.54
C ASN A 8 -29.89 -9.59 -6.76
N LEU A 9 -30.63 -10.29 -7.62
CA LEU A 9 -30.51 -11.75 -7.79
C LEU A 9 -29.65 -12.17 -8.98
N LEU A 10 -29.20 -11.25 -9.84
CA LEU A 10 -28.53 -11.61 -11.10
C LEU A 10 -27.07 -11.15 -11.23
N VAL A 11 -26.54 -10.26 -10.39
CA VAL A 11 -25.15 -9.76 -10.53
C VAL A 11 -24.50 -9.42 -9.19
N VAL A 12 -24.32 -10.41 -8.32
CA VAL A 12 -23.15 -10.40 -7.42
C VAL A 12 -22.28 -11.57 -7.85
N ALA A 13 -21.72 -11.47 -9.06
CA ALA A 13 -20.53 -12.24 -9.34
C ALA A 13 -19.45 -11.64 -8.44
N LEU A 14 -19.18 -12.28 -7.31
CA LEU A 14 -17.97 -11.99 -6.56
C LEU A 14 -16.81 -12.05 -7.58
N PRO A 15 -15.89 -11.06 -7.57
CA PRO A 15 -14.73 -11.13 -8.43
C PRO A 15 -14.10 -12.51 -8.29
N PRO A 16 -13.71 -13.16 -9.39
CA PRO A 16 -13.09 -14.47 -9.31
C PRO A 16 -11.88 -14.38 -8.38
N VAL A 17 -11.85 -15.26 -7.37
CA VAL A 17 -10.68 -15.38 -6.50
C VAL A 17 -9.51 -15.85 -7.35
N ASN A 18 -8.39 -15.14 -7.31
CA ASN A 18 -7.22 -15.57 -8.04
C ASN A 18 -6.71 -16.91 -7.45
N ALA A 19 -6.53 -17.93 -8.30
CA ALA A 19 -6.19 -19.29 -7.87
C ALA A 19 -4.83 -19.37 -7.17
N ASP A 20 -3.94 -18.42 -7.45
CA ASP A 20 -2.63 -18.27 -6.81
C ASP A 20 -2.66 -17.36 -5.56
N GLY A 21 -3.84 -16.92 -5.13
CA GLY A 21 -4.02 -16.00 -4.00
C GLY A 21 -3.51 -14.57 -4.25
N GLY A 22 -3.18 -14.22 -5.49
CA GLY A 22 -2.58 -12.95 -5.86
C GLY A 22 -1.05 -12.90 -5.69
N TRP A 23 -0.40 -14.05 -5.44
CA TRP A 23 1.03 -14.11 -5.16
C TRP A 23 1.91 -13.50 -6.27
N PRO A 24 1.72 -13.81 -7.56
CA PRO A 24 2.55 -13.22 -8.62
C PRO A 24 2.44 -11.70 -8.69
N ALA A 25 1.25 -11.13 -8.46
CA ALA A 25 1.07 -9.68 -8.41
C ALA A 25 1.79 -9.06 -7.21
N GLY A 26 1.71 -9.71 -6.04
CA GLY A 26 2.49 -9.30 -4.86
C GLY A 26 4.00 -9.36 -5.10
N LEU A 27 4.48 -10.37 -5.81
CA LEU A 27 5.91 -10.50 -6.16
C LEU A 27 6.36 -9.37 -7.08
N VAL A 28 5.59 -9.05 -8.13
CA VAL A 28 5.88 -7.91 -9.02
C VAL A 28 5.91 -6.58 -8.26
N ALA A 29 4.96 -6.35 -7.37
CA ALA A 29 4.97 -5.16 -6.52
C ALA A 29 6.20 -5.12 -5.60
N GLY A 30 6.58 -6.27 -5.01
CA GLY A 30 7.79 -6.41 -4.21
C GLY A 30 9.06 -6.11 -5.00
N GLU A 31 9.18 -6.62 -6.22
CA GLU A 31 10.32 -6.34 -7.12
C GLU A 31 10.43 -4.85 -7.46
N GLN A 32 9.29 -4.17 -7.69
CA GLN A 32 9.28 -2.72 -7.91
C GLN A 32 9.71 -1.95 -6.67
N VAL A 33 9.22 -2.31 -5.48
CA VAL A 33 9.64 -1.69 -4.21
C VAL A 33 11.14 -1.89 -3.98
N VAL A 34 11.65 -3.10 -4.19
CA VAL A 34 13.09 -3.41 -4.07
C VAL A 34 13.89 -2.64 -5.11
N GLY A 35 13.44 -2.60 -6.37
CA GLY A 35 14.12 -1.87 -7.44
C GLY A 35 14.24 -0.37 -7.17
N VAL A 36 13.23 0.24 -6.56
CA VAL A 36 13.25 1.67 -6.17
C VAL A 36 14.11 1.90 -4.93
N ASN A 37 13.95 1.08 -3.89
CA ASN A 37 14.67 1.26 -2.62
C ASN A 37 16.14 0.87 -2.69
N GLY A 38 16.50 -0.09 -3.56
CA GLY A 38 17.83 -0.70 -3.56
C GLY A 38 18.18 -1.29 -2.20
N ASP A 39 19.43 -1.11 -1.78
CA ASP A 39 19.93 -1.56 -0.48
C ASP A 39 19.65 -0.58 0.68
N GLN A 40 18.86 0.47 0.43
CA GLN A 40 18.56 1.44 1.48
C GLN A 40 17.63 0.84 2.55
N PRO A 41 17.85 1.15 3.85
CA PRO A 41 16.92 0.77 4.90
C PRO A 41 15.54 1.41 4.66
N ALA A 42 14.55 0.59 4.34
CA ALA A 42 13.18 1.06 4.05
C ALA A 42 12.19 0.54 5.09
N ALA A 43 11.29 1.41 5.54
CA ALA A 43 10.11 1.01 6.28
C ALA A 43 8.92 0.86 5.34
N ILE A 44 7.97 0.01 5.70
CA ILE A 44 6.70 -0.13 4.99
C ILE A 44 5.55 0.14 5.96
N ALA A 45 4.58 0.95 5.52
CA ALA A 45 3.42 1.32 6.30
C ALA A 45 2.14 1.27 5.45
N GLY A 46 1.04 0.85 6.06
CA GLY A 46 -0.28 0.93 5.44
C GLY A 46 -0.97 2.23 5.82
N SER A 47 -1.71 2.80 4.87
CA SER A 47 -2.68 3.87 5.11
C SER A 47 -4.09 3.32 4.83
N PRO A 48 -5.04 3.39 5.79
CA PRO A 48 -4.91 3.84 7.18
C PRO A 48 -4.04 2.93 8.07
N ARG A 49 -3.74 3.34 9.31
CA ARG A 49 -2.90 2.58 10.27
C ARG A 49 -3.27 1.10 10.48
N PHE A 50 -4.54 0.73 10.27
CA PHE A 50 -5.02 -0.65 10.43
C PHE A 50 -4.90 -1.49 9.14
N LYS A 51 -4.57 -0.86 8.01
CA LYS A 51 -4.27 -1.53 6.75
C LYS A 51 -2.99 -2.34 6.92
N LYS A 52 -3.11 -3.66 6.77
CA LYS A 52 -1.96 -4.56 6.78
C LYS A 52 -1.16 -4.40 5.49
N THR A 53 0.15 -4.50 5.63
CA THR A 53 1.16 -4.35 4.57
C THR A 53 1.71 -5.69 4.07
N THR A 54 1.22 -6.81 4.60
CA THR A 54 1.73 -8.17 4.31
C THR A 54 1.76 -8.53 2.83
N ALA A 55 0.90 -7.92 2.00
CA ALA A 55 0.89 -8.10 0.55
C ALA A 55 2.15 -7.52 -0.14
N VAL A 56 2.91 -6.66 0.55
CA VAL A 56 4.15 -6.03 0.07
C VAL A 56 5.33 -6.46 0.94
N ASP A 57 5.19 -6.43 2.28
CA ASP A 57 6.26 -6.78 3.22
C ASP A 57 6.82 -8.19 2.99
N TYR A 58 5.92 -9.15 2.72
CA TYR A 58 6.31 -10.54 2.57
C TYR A 58 7.11 -10.77 1.27
N PRO A 59 6.64 -10.35 0.09
CA PRO A 59 7.46 -10.36 -1.13
C PRO A 59 8.81 -9.67 -0.97
N VAL A 60 8.85 -8.45 -0.41
CA VAL A 60 10.09 -7.69 -0.19
C VAL A 60 11.07 -8.44 0.72
N THR A 61 10.55 -9.12 1.75
CA THR A 61 11.35 -9.97 2.65
C THR A 61 11.88 -11.21 1.93
N VAL A 62 11.07 -11.88 1.11
CA VAL A 62 11.49 -13.05 0.31
C VAL A 62 12.61 -12.68 -0.67
N LEU A 63 12.59 -11.45 -1.19
CA LEU A 63 13.64 -10.90 -2.05
C LEU A 63 14.91 -10.48 -1.30
N GLY A 64 14.94 -10.59 0.04
CA GLY A 64 16.12 -10.30 0.86
C GLY A 64 16.20 -8.88 1.44
N HIS A 65 15.16 -8.06 1.25
CA HIS A 65 15.15 -6.63 1.66
C HIS A 65 14.16 -6.36 2.81
N ALA A 66 14.19 -7.19 3.85
CA ALA A 66 13.24 -7.12 4.96
C ALA A 66 13.07 -5.68 5.51
N PRO A 67 11.83 -5.16 5.63
CA PRO A 67 11.60 -3.80 6.11
C PRO A 67 12.15 -3.56 7.53
N VAL A 68 12.68 -2.37 7.77
CA VAL A 68 13.16 -1.94 9.09
C VAL A 68 12.12 -1.08 9.81
N PRO A 69 12.20 -0.94 11.16
CA PRO A 69 11.39 0.04 11.87
C PRO A 69 11.63 1.45 11.33
N ALA A 70 10.57 2.27 11.26
CA ALA A 70 10.63 3.57 10.59
C ALA A 70 11.70 4.55 11.16
N ARG A 71 12.01 4.45 12.46
CA ARG A 71 13.11 5.19 13.11
C ARG A 71 14.52 4.87 12.59
N ALA A 72 14.68 3.76 11.88
CA ALA A 72 15.94 3.28 11.32
C ALA A 72 15.92 3.29 9.79
N ALA A 73 14.83 3.77 9.18
CA ALA A 73 14.68 3.86 7.75
C ALA A 73 15.26 5.17 7.21
N THR A 74 15.69 5.17 5.95
CA THR A 74 15.94 6.37 5.15
C THR A 74 14.80 6.65 4.18
N ARG A 75 13.97 5.64 3.90
CA ARG A 75 12.77 5.74 3.05
C ARG A 75 11.55 5.09 3.69
N VAL A 76 10.38 5.64 3.39
CA VAL A 76 9.10 5.04 3.78
C VAL A 76 8.31 4.70 2.53
N THR A 77 7.94 3.42 2.41
CA THR A 77 6.98 2.93 1.43
C THR A 77 5.60 2.91 2.07
N VAL A 78 4.67 3.70 1.55
CA VAL A 78 3.29 3.75 2.03
C VAL A 78 2.38 3.05 1.03
N LEU A 79 1.65 2.04 1.53
CA LEU A 79 0.59 1.34 0.80
C LEU A 79 -0.76 2.01 1.12
N CYS A 80 -1.34 2.69 0.14
CA CYS A 80 -2.69 3.25 0.21
C CYS A 80 -3.66 2.41 -0.62
N ASP A 81 -4.87 2.20 -0.11
CA ASP A 81 -5.92 1.44 -0.79
C ASP A 81 -7.17 2.32 -0.85
N ALA A 82 -7.59 2.64 -2.07
CA ALA A 82 -8.65 3.60 -2.38
C ALA A 82 -9.99 3.21 -1.73
N LEU A 83 -10.17 1.93 -1.39
CA LEU A 83 -11.32 1.44 -0.62
C LEU A 83 -11.45 2.07 0.77
N PHE A 84 -10.39 2.69 1.29
CA PHE A 84 -10.41 3.33 2.61
C PHE A 84 -10.42 4.86 2.55
N GLU A 85 -10.46 5.49 1.37
CA GLU A 85 -10.45 6.96 1.25
C GLU A 85 -11.60 7.61 2.03
N GLU A 86 -12.81 7.03 1.98
CA GLU A 86 -13.95 7.51 2.77
C GLU A 86 -13.69 7.39 4.29
N VAL A 87 -12.97 6.34 4.71
CA VAL A 87 -12.66 6.08 6.12
C VAL A 87 -11.61 7.06 6.64
N VAL A 88 -10.62 7.42 5.81
CA VAL A 88 -9.58 8.39 6.19
C VAL A 88 -9.93 9.83 5.82
N SER A 89 -10.99 10.04 5.01
CA SER A 89 -11.37 11.34 4.44
C SER A 89 -10.23 12.04 3.68
N LEU A 90 -9.32 11.26 3.11
CA LEU A 90 -8.14 11.71 2.38
C LEU A 90 -7.95 10.79 1.17
N ALA A 91 -7.66 11.40 0.01
CA ALA A 91 -7.37 10.64 -1.20
C ALA A 91 -6.01 9.94 -1.09
N CYS A 92 -5.89 8.76 -1.70
CA CYS A 92 -4.59 8.16 -2.00
C CYS A 92 -3.81 9.05 -2.99
N GLU A 93 -2.55 8.70 -3.24
CA GLU A 93 -1.66 9.44 -4.13
C GLU A 93 -1.22 10.81 -3.58
N GLY A 94 -1.12 10.94 -2.25
CA GLY A 94 -0.51 12.08 -1.58
C GLY A 94 -1.11 12.31 -0.21
N PRO A 95 -2.35 12.85 -0.12
CA PRO A 95 -2.91 13.29 1.16
C PRO A 95 -2.97 12.18 2.22
N ALA A 96 -3.43 10.98 1.87
CA ALA A 96 -3.53 9.87 2.80
C ALA A 96 -2.16 9.31 3.23
N GLU A 97 -1.17 9.36 2.34
CA GLU A 97 0.20 8.92 2.63
C GLU A 97 0.97 9.92 3.48
N GLU A 98 0.81 11.22 3.22
CA GLU A 98 1.39 12.31 4.00
C GLU A 98 0.87 12.29 5.44
N ALA A 99 -0.46 12.23 5.62
CA ALA A 99 -1.05 12.07 6.94
C ALA A 99 -0.55 10.81 7.65
N ARG A 100 -0.33 9.72 6.91
CA ARG A 100 0.22 8.49 7.49
C ARG A 100 1.67 8.65 7.94
N MET A 101 2.50 9.40 7.21
CA MET A 101 3.86 9.73 7.64
C MET A 101 3.87 10.62 8.88
N GLU A 102 2.96 11.60 8.97
CA GLU A 102 2.79 12.42 10.18
C GLU A 102 2.42 11.57 11.39
N GLU A 103 1.49 10.62 11.26
CA GLU A 103 1.14 9.67 12.32
C GLU A 103 2.32 8.80 12.79
N LEU A 104 3.28 8.54 11.91
CA LEU A 104 4.52 7.82 12.23
C LEU A 104 5.58 8.72 12.87
N GLY A 105 5.33 10.03 12.97
CA GLY A 105 6.29 11.01 13.45
C GLY A 105 7.43 11.26 12.47
N ILE A 106 7.18 11.10 11.17
CA ILE A 106 8.16 11.20 10.10
C ILE A 106 7.83 12.38 9.22
N ALA A 107 8.80 13.28 9.04
CA ALA A 107 8.69 14.33 8.05
C ALA A 107 8.89 13.74 6.65
N ALA A 108 7.89 13.89 5.80
CA ALA A 108 7.94 13.50 4.40
C ALA A 108 9.04 14.28 3.67
N GLY A 109 10.02 13.58 3.12
CA GLY A 109 10.92 14.12 2.11
C GLY A 109 10.31 14.02 0.71
N PRO A 110 11.13 14.21 -0.35
CA PRO A 110 10.68 14.07 -1.72
C PRO A 110 10.07 12.69 -2.02
N LEU A 111 9.01 12.67 -2.84
CA LEU A 111 8.48 11.45 -3.44
C LEU A 111 9.52 10.88 -4.42
N VAL A 112 9.98 9.67 -4.17
CA VAL A 112 10.95 8.94 -5.00
C VAL A 112 10.24 8.23 -6.15
N ALA A 113 9.15 7.54 -5.85
CA ALA A 113 8.36 6.81 -6.83
C ALA A 113 6.91 6.64 -6.38
N ARG A 114 6.02 6.50 -7.36
CA ARG A 114 4.64 6.08 -7.15
C ARG A 114 4.19 5.16 -8.27
N PHE A 115 3.48 4.10 -7.90
CA PHE A 115 2.90 3.18 -8.86
C PHE A 115 1.67 2.48 -8.29
N GLU A 116 0.79 2.03 -9.18
CA GLU A 116 -0.38 1.25 -8.85
C GLU A 116 -0.02 -0.24 -8.87
N ALA A 117 0.01 -0.86 -7.69
CA ALA A 117 0.37 -2.29 -7.54
C ALA A 117 -0.79 -3.22 -7.92
N ALA A 118 -2.02 -2.71 -7.85
CA ALA A 118 -3.27 -3.36 -8.25
C ALA A 118 -4.35 -2.28 -8.33
N PRO A 119 -5.50 -2.52 -9.01
CA PRO A 119 -6.55 -1.52 -9.14
C PRO A 119 -6.92 -0.84 -7.81
N GLY A 120 -6.72 0.47 -7.72
CA GLY A 120 -6.97 1.30 -6.54
C GLY A 120 -5.99 1.10 -5.38
N ARG A 121 -4.86 0.40 -5.58
CA ARG A 121 -3.84 0.15 -4.56
C ARG A 121 -2.54 0.81 -4.95
N TRP A 122 -2.27 1.94 -4.33
CA TRP A 122 -1.13 2.78 -4.61
C TRP A 122 0.01 2.51 -3.63
N ILE A 123 1.22 2.44 -4.19
CA ILE A 123 2.46 2.43 -3.42
C ILE A 123 3.16 3.76 -3.71
N SER A 124 3.41 4.52 -2.65
CA SER A 124 4.18 5.77 -2.67
C SER A 124 5.44 5.60 -1.84
N ILE A 125 6.62 5.90 -2.41
CA ILE A 125 7.91 5.78 -1.73
C ILE A 125 8.47 7.17 -1.54
N TYR A 126 8.71 7.56 -0.29
CA TYR A 126 9.25 8.86 0.09
C TYR A 126 10.63 8.70 0.71
N GLU A 127 11.51 9.66 0.44
CA GLU A 127 12.65 9.89 1.32
C GLU A 127 12.13 10.35 2.69
N ILE A 128 12.85 10.03 3.76
CA ILE A 128 12.65 10.68 5.06
C ILE A 128 13.43 11.98 5.03
N ALA A 129 12.75 13.11 5.27
CA ALA A 129 13.46 14.36 5.48
C ALA A 129 14.39 14.17 6.69
N GLY A 130 15.68 14.46 6.52
CA GLY A 130 16.66 14.38 7.60
C GLY A 130 16.22 15.19 8.83
N PRO A 131 16.79 14.91 10.01
CA PRO A 131 16.51 15.71 11.20
C PRO A 131 16.76 17.21 10.98
#